data_AF-A0A836Q8E6-F1
#
_entry.id   AF-A0A836Q8E6-F1
#
_cell.length_a   1.000
_cell.length_b   1.000
_cell.length_c   1.000
_cell.angle_alpha   90.00
_cell.angle_beta   90.00
_cell.angle_gamma   90.00
#
_symmetry.space_group_name_H-M   'P 1'
#
loop_
_entity.id
_entity.type
_entity.pdbx_description
1 polymer ?
#
loop_
_entity_poly.entity_id
_entity_poly.type
_entity_poly.pdbx_seq_one_letter_code
_entity_poly.pdbx_strand_id
1 'polypeptide(L)'
;MAELICVGCGPGDPELLTVKAVNAIKAADTIMCPASNEDRPSIVLSIISPIIDKTKNQEIIRLIFPMTKDKDVLEATWKKNAKIMAEKV
;
A
#
# COMPACT_ATOMS: atom_id res chain seq x y z
N MET A 1 -19.91 3.08 -3.90
CA MET A 1 -19.26 4.10 -3.04
C MET A 1 -17.89 3.55 -2.73
N ALA A 2 -16.81 4.30 -2.97
CA ALA A 2 -15.46 3.84 -2.66
C ALA A 2 -15.26 3.76 -1.15
N GLU A 3 -14.65 2.67 -0.67
CA GLU A 3 -14.27 2.49 0.73
C GLU A 3 -12.74 2.52 0.85
N LEU A 4 -12.22 3.30 1.80
CA LEU A 4 -10.79 3.40 2.08
C LEU A 4 -10.50 2.83 3.46
N ILE A 5 -9.64 1.82 3.54
CA ILE A 5 -9.23 1.17 4.78
C ILE A 5 -7.71 1.33 4.97
N CYS A 6 -7.30 2.01 6.03
CA CYS A 6 -5.89 2.07 6.43
C CYS A 6 -5.51 0.80 7.19
N VAL A 7 -4.63 -0.01 6.64
CA VAL A 7 -4.23 -1.31 7.20
C VAL A 7 -2.81 -1.24 7.76
N GLY A 8 -2.66 -1.48 9.07
CA GLY A 8 -1.35 -1.69 9.69
C GLY A 8 -0.77 -3.06 9.30
N CYS A 9 0.45 -3.07 8.74
CA CYS A 9 1.10 -4.29 8.24
C CYS A 9 2.08 -4.94 9.23
N GLY A 10 2.05 -4.51 10.50
CA GLY A 10 3.01 -4.97 11.50
C GLY A 10 4.44 -4.43 11.28
N PRO A 11 5.41 -4.86 12.11
CA PRO A 11 6.78 -4.36 12.06
C PRO A 11 7.69 -5.07 11.04
N GLY A 12 7.24 -6.15 10.40
CA GLY A 12 8.03 -6.88 9.39
C GLY A 12 7.66 -8.34 9.25
N ASP A 13 7.34 -9.02 10.35
CA ASP A 13 6.94 -10.43 10.32
C ASP A 13 5.47 -10.58 9.87
N PRO A 14 5.16 -11.33 8.79
CA PRO A 14 3.79 -11.58 8.35
C PRO A 14 2.88 -12.21 9.42
N GLU A 15 3.42 -12.99 10.36
CA GLU A 15 2.64 -13.59 11.45
C GLU A 15 2.12 -12.56 12.46
N LEU A 16 2.69 -11.35 12.46
CA LEU A 16 2.24 -10.23 13.31
C LEU A 16 1.09 -9.42 12.69
N LEU A 17 0.59 -9.82 11.52
CA LEU A 17 -0.62 -9.25 10.96
C LEU A 17 -1.84 -9.64 11.81
N THR A 18 -2.66 -8.64 12.16
CA THR A 18 -3.93 -8.93 12.82
C THR A 18 -4.88 -9.65 11.86
N VAL A 19 -5.79 -10.49 12.40
CA VAL A 19 -6.83 -11.15 11.61
C VAL A 19 -7.65 -10.14 10.80
N LYS A 20 -7.93 -8.96 11.36
CA LYS A 20 -8.66 -7.88 10.66
C LYS A 20 -7.87 -7.32 9.47
N ALA A 21 -6.54 -7.16 9.60
CA ALA A 21 -5.68 -6.72 8.51
C ALA A 21 -5.67 -7.73 7.36
N VAL A 22 -5.51 -9.02 7.67
CA VAL A 22 -5.54 -10.11 6.67
C VAL A 22 -6.87 -10.13 5.92
N ASN A 23 -7.98 -10.02 6.64
CA ASN A 23 -9.31 -10.01 6.03
C ASN A 23 -9.53 -8.80 5.12
N ALA A 24 -9.10 -7.60 5.53
CA ALA A 24 -9.18 -6.41 4.70
C ALA A 24 -8.34 -6.53 3.43
N ILE A 25 -7.10 -7.04 3.53
CA ILE A 25 -6.20 -7.23 2.38
C ILE A 25 -6.79 -8.24 1.39
N LYS A 26 -7.37 -9.35 1.85
CA LYS A 26 -8.00 -10.37 0.99
C LYS A 26 -9.32 -9.89 0.34
N ALA A 27 -9.99 -8.92 0.95
CA ALA A 27 -11.25 -8.39 0.47
C ALA A 27 -11.08 -7.23 -0.53
N ALA A 28 -9.97 -6.49 -0.45
CA ALA A 28 -9.74 -5.29 -1.25
C ALA A 28 -9.62 -5.58 -2.76
N ASP A 29 -10.28 -4.78 -3.58
CA ASP A 29 -10.09 -4.81 -5.04
C ASP A 29 -8.74 -4.19 -5.46
N THR A 30 -8.31 -3.16 -4.73
CA THR A 30 -7.06 -2.43 -4.98
C THR A 30 -6.25 -2.31 -3.70
N ILE A 31 -4.95 -2.61 -3.79
CA ILE A 31 -4.00 -2.51 -2.68
C ILE A 31 -2.95 -1.45 -3.02
N MET A 32 -2.88 -0.41 -2.20
CA MET A 32 -1.95 0.71 -2.37
C MET A 32 -0.78 0.58 -1.38
N CYS A 33 0.39 0.16 -1.87
CA CYS A 33 1.56 -0.13 -1.05
C CYS A 33 2.63 0.99 -1.16
N PRO A 34 3.20 1.48 -0.04
CA PRO A 34 4.27 2.46 -0.07
C PRO A 34 5.58 1.84 -0.57
N ALA A 35 6.35 2.58 -1.36
CA ALA A 35 7.71 2.24 -1.77
C ALA A 35 8.62 3.47 -1.74
N SER A 36 9.92 3.28 -1.49
CA SER A 36 10.87 4.40 -1.37
C SER A 36 11.32 4.98 -2.71
N ASN A 37 11.27 4.18 -3.79
CA ASN A 37 11.46 4.60 -5.17
C ASN A 37 10.88 3.53 -6.12
N GLU A 38 10.97 3.75 -7.43
CA GLU A 38 10.42 2.84 -8.45
C GLU A 38 11.20 1.52 -8.55
N ASP A 39 12.52 1.55 -8.34
CA ASP A 39 13.40 0.39 -8.51
C ASP A 39 13.49 -0.52 -7.28
N ARG A 40 13.06 -0.07 -6.10
CA ARG A 40 13.14 -0.85 -4.86
C ARG A 40 11.85 -1.56 -4.53
N PRO A 41 11.91 -2.84 -4.13
CA PRO A 41 10.73 -3.56 -3.68
C PRO A 41 10.10 -2.87 -2.48
N SER A 42 8.77 -2.81 -2.47
CA SER A 42 8.01 -2.34 -1.30
C SER A 42 8.13 -3.39 -0.20
N ILE A 43 8.68 -3.00 0.96
CA ILE A 43 8.78 -3.87 2.13
C ILE A 43 7.37 -4.36 2.52
N VAL A 44 6.40 -3.44 2.55
CA VAL A 44 5.01 -3.77 2.86
C VAL A 44 4.47 -4.82 1.88
N LEU A 45 4.70 -4.64 0.58
CA LEU A 45 4.28 -5.62 -0.41
C LEU A 45 4.89 -7.00 -0.17
N SER A 46 6.17 -7.08 0.21
CA SER A 46 6.81 -8.35 0.56
C SER A 46 6.16 -9.03 1.77
N ILE A 47 5.75 -8.26 2.79
CA ILE A 47 5.07 -8.77 3.98
C ILE A 47 3.71 -9.39 3.62
N ILE A 48 2.93 -8.71 2.77
CA ILE A 48 1.56 -9.12 2.45
C ILE A 48 1.45 -10.06 1.24
N SER A 49 2.49 -10.19 0.42
CA SER A 49 2.50 -11.05 -0.77
C SER A 49 2.02 -12.49 -0.53
N PRO A 50 2.36 -13.16 0.59
CA PRO A 50 1.90 -14.52 0.85
C PRO A 50 0.38 -14.64 1.06
N ILE A 51 -0.31 -13.55 1.43
CA ILE A 51 -1.74 -13.55 1.75
C ILE A 51 -2.61 -12.90 0.67
N ILE A 52 -1.99 -12.26 -0.33
CA ILE A 52 -2.69 -11.72 -1.50
C ILE A 52 -3.30 -12.90 -2.28
N ASP A 53 -4.58 -12.81 -2.54
CA ASP A 53 -5.32 -13.86 -3.22
C ASP A 53 -5.05 -13.80 -4.72
N LYS A 54 -4.19 -14.69 -5.20
CA LYS A 54 -3.81 -14.78 -6.62
C LYS A 54 -4.97 -15.18 -7.54
N THR A 55 -6.06 -15.69 -6.98
CA THR A 55 -7.26 -16.04 -7.76
C THR A 55 -8.16 -14.83 -7.99
N LYS A 56 -8.00 -13.77 -7.18
CA LYS A 56 -8.63 -12.48 -7.38
C LYS A 56 -7.72 -11.58 -8.20
N ASN A 57 -8.31 -10.82 -9.11
CA ASN A 57 -7.59 -9.84 -9.91
C ASN A 57 -7.35 -8.54 -9.11
N GLN A 58 -6.72 -8.65 -7.93
CA GLN A 58 -6.45 -7.51 -7.07
C GLN A 58 -5.40 -6.60 -7.73
N GLU A 59 -5.71 -5.32 -7.92
CA GLU A 59 -4.75 -4.37 -8.49
C GLU A 59 -3.78 -3.90 -7.41
N ILE A 60 -2.47 -4.06 -7.63
CA ILE A 60 -1.43 -3.58 -6.72
C ILE A 60 -0.84 -2.29 -7.27
N ILE A 61 -0.97 -1.20 -6.52
CA ILE A 61 -0.47 0.12 -6.88
C ILE A 61 0.64 0.52 -5.92
N ARG A 62 1.81 0.84 -6.45
CA ARG A 62 2.94 1.34 -5.66
C ARG A 62 2.87 2.85 -5.56
N LEU A 63 2.75 3.36 -4.34
CA LEU A 63 2.81 4.78 -4.03
C LEU A 63 4.23 5.13 -3.62
N ILE A 64 4.88 6.03 -4.35
CA ILE A 64 6.28 6.41 -4.10
C ILE A 64 6.34 7.46 -3.00
N PHE A 65 7.19 7.24 -2.00
CA PHE A 65 7.49 8.18 -0.93
C PHE A 65 9.01 8.40 -0.87
N PRO A 66 9.53 9.57 -1.30
CA PRO A 66 10.96 9.82 -1.33
C PRO A 66 11.55 9.85 0.08
N MET A 67 12.74 9.29 0.23
CA MET A 67 13.50 9.29 1.48
C MET A 67 14.20 10.63 1.72
N THR A 68 13.41 11.69 1.91
CA THR A 68 13.88 13.07 2.14
C THR A 68 13.21 13.70 3.35
N LYS A 69 13.83 14.73 3.92
CA LYS A 69 13.26 15.59 4.95
C LYS A 69 12.72 16.92 4.40
N ASP A 70 12.90 17.16 3.11
CA ASP A 70 12.39 18.35 2.43
C ASP A 70 10.85 18.33 2.42
N LYS A 71 10.24 19.32 3.09
CA LYS A 71 8.79 19.38 3.28
C LYS A 71 8.05 19.64 1.97
N ASP A 72 8.62 20.44 1.08
CA ASP A 72 7.96 20.81 -0.18
C ASP A 72 7.92 19.60 -1.12
N VAL A 73 9.01 18.84 -1.16
CA VAL A 73 9.07 17.56 -1.91
C VAL A 73 8.08 16.54 -1.35
N LEU A 74 8.00 16.42 -0.02
CA LEU A 74 7.06 15.50 0.64
C LEU A 74 5.61 15.88 0.37
N GLU A 75 5.24 17.15 0.54
CA GLU A 75 3.87 17.62 0.32
C GLU A 75 3.45 17.47 -1.16
N ALA A 76 4.33 17.83 -2.10
CA ALA A 76 4.09 17.63 -3.52
C ALA A 76 3.86 16.14 -3.85
N THR A 77 4.64 15.25 -3.22
CA THR A 77 4.50 13.81 -3.40
C THR A 77 3.19 13.28 -2.82
N TRP A 78 2.78 13.74 -1.64
CA TRP A 78 1.51 13.34 -1.03
C TRP A 78 0.32 13.78 -1.88
N LYS A 79 0.32 15.00 -2.42
CA LYS A 79 -0.73 15.47 -3.35
C LYS A 79 -0.79 14.62 -4.61
N LYS A 80 0.37 14.26 -5.19
CA LYS A 80 0.46 13.35 -6.34
C LYS A 80 -0.12 11.98 -6.01
N ASN A 81 0.29 11.38 -4.90
CA ASN A 81 -0.19 10.06 -4.49
C ASN A 81 -1.69 10.08 -4.20
N ALA A 82 -2.21 11.09 -3.50
CA ALA A 82 -3.64 11.24 -3.26
C ALA A 82 -4.45 11.32 -4.57
N LYS A 83 -3.93 12.01 -5.59
CA LYS A 83 -4.54 12.04 -6.92
C LYS A 83 -4.57 10.66 -7.58
N ILE A 84 -3.46 9.92 -7.53
CA ILE A 84 -3.39 8.54 -8.04
C ILE A 84 -4.41 7.65 -7.32
N MET A 85 -4.53 7.77 -6.00
CA MET A 85 -5.49 7.01 -5.22
C MET A 85 -6.93 7.29 -5.68
N ALA A 86 -7.28 8.57 -5.88
CA ALA A 86 -8.61 8.99 -6.28
C ALA A 86 -8.98 8.61 -7.73
N GLU A 87 -8.01 8.52 -8.64
CA GLU A 87 -8.23 8.09 -10.03
C GLU A 87 -8.43 6.57 -10.19
N LYS A 88 -8.11 5.81 -9.14
CA LYS A 88 -8.07 4.34 -9.16
C LYS A 88 -9.22 3.68 -8.39
N VAL A 89 -10.11 4.48 -7.81
CA VAL A 89 -11.29 4.05 -7.04
C VAL A 89 -12.59 4.57 -7.63
#